data_AF-A0A2E8L7T9-F1
#
_entry.id   AF-A0A2E8L7T9-F1
#
_cell.length_a   1.000
_cell.length_b   1.000
_cell.length_c   1.000
_cell.angle_alpha   90.00
_cell.angle_beta   90.00
_cell.angle_gamma   90.00
#
_symmetry.space_group_name_H-M   'P 1'
#
loop_
_entity.id
_entity.type
_entity.pdbx_description
1 polymer ?
#
loop_
_entity_poly.entity_id
_entity_poly.type
_entity_poly.pdbx_seq_one_letter_code
_entity_poly.pdbx_strand_id
1 'polypeptide(L)'
;MVPGGIAVTDNDFSLPGRAVMLEVHNVTGDDDAKACAYLNITMMLSNKTALQDSSWEIAMKRIRHTAVLITAGLLCSTGAVAQTDQAIIEKALSPLPMDLRADATVYTYDDEGNRVTLKVGGNHVECQPTDEEGFTRCGAVSQRARRDLQAKLSAQGLGGEELQMALQRAEDAGDIPTRQFGALSYRRFDTADRIQYLFVVSLPNATAEQLGMPTGSQRDNSLAGQGTPWMMRSGTSGAHLMIPVNGTEYSNQ
;
A
#
# COMPACT_ATOMS: atom_id res chain seq x y z
N MET A 1 14.13 43.96 -45.80
CA MET A 1 14.44 42.55 -46.13
C MET A 1 13.17 41.75 -45.97
N VAL A 2 12.81 41.04 -47.03
CA VAL A 2 11.52 40.41 -47.31
C VAL A 2 11.40 39.06 -46.57
N PRO A 3 10.20 38.70 -46.06
CA PRO A 3 9.88 37.33 -45.64
C PRO A 3 9.48 36.49 -46.88
N GLY A 4 10.06 35.30 -47.04
CA GLY A 4 9.76 34.40 -48.15
C GLY A 4 8.96 33.18 -47.69
N GLY A 5 7.67 33.16 -48.01
CA GLY A 5 6.88 31.93 -48.13
C GLY A 5 6.86 31.45 -49.59
N ILE A 6 6.72 30.15 -49.80
CA ILE A 6 6.25 29.54 -51.06
C ILE A 6 5.23 28.45 -50.69
N ALA A 7 4.21 28.36 -51.54
CA ALA A 7 2.92 27.70 -51.35
C ALA A 7 2.76 26.46 -52.26
N VAL A 8 1.83 25.57 -51.88
CA VAL A 8 0.92 24.72 -52.71
C VAL A 8 1.61 23.55 -53.47
N THR A 9 1.14 22.29 -53.35
CA THR A 9 -0.01 21.74 -54.10
C THR A 9 -0.88 20.74 -53.33
N ASP A 10 -2.19 20.94 -53.48
CA ASP A 10 -3.26 19.96 -53.26
C ASP A 10 -3.03 18.67 -54.08
N ASN A 11 -3.40 17.53 -53.50
CA ASN A 11 -3.94 16.42 -54.28
C ASN A 11 -4.98 15.68 -53.45
N ASP A 12 -6.21 15.76 -53.96
CA ASP A 12 -7.39 15.03 -53.57
C ASP A 12 -7.16 13.52 -53.43
N PHE A 13 -7.57 12.97 -52.28
CA PHE A 13 -8.13 11.62 -52.26
C PHE A 13 -9.35 11.59 -51.35
N SER A 14 -10.50 11.73 -51.99
CA SER A 14 -11.83 11.47 -51.44
C SER A 14 -12.06 9.96 -51.40
N LEU A 15 -12.39 9.40 -50.24
CA LEU A 15 -13.39 8.32 -50.06
C LEU A 15 -13.84 8.24 -48.57
N PRO A 16 -15.09 7.78 -48.30
CA PRO A 16 -15.85 8.21 -47.13
C PRO A 16 -15.79 7.22 -45.96
N GLY A 17 -15.67 7.76 -44.75
CA GLY A 17 -15.86 7.01 -43.51
C GLY A 17 -16.19 7.97 -42.38
N ARG A 18 -17.42 7.88 -41.85
CA ARG A 18 -18.00 8.74 -40.83
C ARG A 18 -17.05 8.96 -39.64
N ALA A 19 -16.63 10.22 -39.44
CA ALA A 19 -16.23 10.72 -38.15
C ALA A 19 -17.49 10.96 -37.31
N VAL A 20 -17.60 10.30 -36.16
CA VAL A 20 -18.52 10.73 -35.10
C VAL A 20 -17.71 11.54 -34.11
N MET A 21 -18.06 12.82 -34.03
CA MET A 21 -17.56 13.81 -33.08
C MET A 21 -17.78 13.32 -31.63
N LEU A 22 -16.72 13.36 -30.83
CA LEU A 22 -16.81 13.33 -29.37
C LEU A 22 -16.54 14.76 -28.87
N GLU A 23 -17.60 15.55 -28.72
CA GLU A 23 -17.55 16.76 -27.90
C GLU A 23 -17.58 16.35 -26.43
N VAL A 24 -16.45 16.56 -25.75
CA VAL A 24 -16.35 16.40 -24.30
C VAL A 24 -16.81 17.71 -23.67
N HIS A 25 -18.08 17.77 -23.25
CA HIS A 25 -18.55 18.83 -22.37
C HIS A 25 -18.16 18.52 -20.93
N ASN A 26 -17.39 19.44 -20.36
CA ASN A 26 -16.95 19.46 -18.98
C ASN A 26 -18.16 19.73 -18.06
N VAL A 27 -18.44 18.83 -17.11
CA VAL A 27 -19.44 19.06 -16.05
C VAL A 27 -18.74 19.03 -14.70
N THR A 28 -18.75 20.18 -14.05
CA THR A 28 -18.37 20.45 -12.65
C THR A 28 -19.51 20.07 -11.71
N GLY A 29 -19.23 19.46 -10.55
CA GLY A 29 -20.14 19.47 -9.39
C GLY A 29 -20.22 18.15 -8.62
N ASP A 30 -20.05 18.25 -7.30
CA ASP A 30 -20.21 17.24 -6.24
C ASP A 30 -21.46 16.36 -6.36
N ASP A 31 -21.29 15.05 -6.12
CA ASP A 31 -21.99 14.26 -5.10
C ASP A 31 -21.91 12.75 -5.42
N ASP A 32 -21.34 12.02 -4.47
CA ASP A 32 -21.45 10.60 -4.13
C ASP A 32 -21.98 9.55 -5.15
N ALA A 33 -21.09 8.56 -5.35
CA ALA A 33 -21.37 7.13 -5.38
C ALA A 33 -21.93 6.49 -6.68
N LYS A 34 -21.23 5.40 -7.06
CA LYS A 34 -21.63 4.26 -7.92
C LYS A 34 -21.42 4.42 -9.42
N ALA A 35 -20.16 4.29 -9.82
CA ALA A 35 -19.81 3.72 -11.11
C ALA A 35 -19.99 2.18 -11.07
N CYS A 36 -21.19 1.71 -11.44
CA CYS A 36 -21.38 0.37 -11.99
C CYS A 36 -22.04 0.54 -13.35
N ALA A 37 -21.24 0.47 -14.41
CA ALA A 37 -21.70 0.49 -15.78
C ALA A 37 -22.60 -0.73 -16.04
N TYR A 38 -23.91 -0.49 -16.23
CA TYR A 38 -24.83 -1.47 -16.80
C TYR A 38 -25.08 -1.09 -18.26
N LEU A 39 -24.59 -1.96 -19.16
CA LEU A 39 -24.82 -1.88 -20.60
C LEU A 39 -26.25 -2.37 -20.87
N ASN A 40 -27.20 -1.45 -21.08
CA ASN A 40 -28.54 -1.78 -21.56
C ASN A 40 -28.55 -1.77 -23.09
N ILE A 41 -28.62 -2.95 -23.73
CA ILE A 41 -28.95 -3.07 -25.15
C ILE A 41 -30.48 -2.95 -25.27
N THR A 42 -30.95 -1.75 -25.63
CA THR A 42 -32.32 -1.55 -26.12
C THR A 42 -32.27 -1.47 -27.64
N MET A 43 -32.62 -2.57 -28.31
CA MET A 43 -32.95 -2.58 -29.74
C MET A 43 -34.22 -1.75 -29.95
N MET A 44 -34.11 -0.61 -30.61
CA MET A 44 -35.26 0.14 -31.12
C MET A 44 -35.81 -0.54 -32.38
N LEU A 45 -37.07 -0.96 -32.29
CA LEU A 45 -37.93 -1.28 -33.42
C LEU A 45 -38.39 0.02 -34.09
N SER A 46 -38.06 0.21 -35.37
CA SER A 46 -38.93 0.90 -36.33
C SER A 46 -38.44 0.67 -37.75
N ASN A 47 -39.15 -0.16 -38.50
CA ASN A 47 -39.81 0.37 -39.67
C ASN A 47 -40.99 -0.50 -40.11
N LYS A 48 -42.13 0.17 -40.28
CA LYS A 48 -43.37 -0.39 -40.80
C LYS A 48 -43.23 -0.58 -42.31
N THR A 49 -43.48 -1.78 -42.80
CA THR A 49 -44.09 -1.98 -44.12
C THR A 49 -45.16 -3.04 -43.97
N ALA A 50 -46.39 -2.61 -44.24
CA ALA A 50 -47.57 -3.44 -44.36
C ALA A 50 -47.34 -4.56 -45.38
N LEU A 51 -47.86 -5.75 -45.08
CA LEU A 51 -48.48 -6.72 -45.99
C LEU A 51 -48.98 -7.89 -45.14
N GLN A 52 -50.31 -7.93 -44.93
CA GLN A 52 -51.17 -9.09 -45.17
C GLN A 52 -50.64 -10.49 -44.78
N ASP A 53 -51.12 -11.06 -43.67
CA ASP A 53 -52.06 -12.19 -43.75
C ASP A 53 -52.64 -12.57 -42.38
N SER A 54 -53.92 -12.91 -42.41
CA SER A 54 -54.77 -13.31 -41.29
C SER A 54 -54.65 -14.81 -41.03
N SER A 55 -53.82 -15.25 -40.07
CA SER A 55 -53.84 -16.67 -39.63
C SER A 55 -53.00 -17.04 -38.38
N TRP A 56 -52.72 -16.11 -37.44
CA TRP A 56 -51.88 -16.46 -36.26
C TRP A 56 -52.52 -16.20 -34.88
N GLU A 57 -53.75 -15.70 -34.81
CA GLU A 57 -54.49 -15.35 -33.57
C GLU A 57 -54.85 -16.54 -32.64
N ILE A 58 -54.52 -17.79 -33.00
CA ILE A 58 -54.91 -18.98 -32.21
C ILE A 58 -53.72 -19.63 -31.47
N ALA A 59 -52.47 -19.27 -31.80
CA ALA A 59 -51.29 -19.99 -31.30
C ALA A 59 -50.62 -19.40 -30.03
N MET A 60 -51.05 -18.24 -29.53
CA MET A 60 -50.40 -17.58 -28.38
C MET A 60 -51.34 -17.32 -27.20
N LYS A 61 -52.05 -18.35 -26.73
CA LYS A 61 -52.94 -18.24 -25.55
C LYS A 61 -52.70 -19.31 -24.47
N ARG A 62 -51.48 -19.86 -24.39
CA ARG A 62 -51.11 -20.90 -23.41
C ARG A 62 -49.76 -20.72 -22.71
N ILE A 63 -49.14 -19.56 -22.78
CA ILE A 63 -47.89 -19.26 -22.04
C ILE A 63 -48.06 -17.95 -21.28
N ARG A 64 -49.05 -17.93 -20.38
CA ARG A 64 -49.08 -17.10 -19.18
C ARG A 64 -49.13 -18.11 -18.04
N HIS A 65 -48.51 -17.83 -16.90
CA HIS A 65 -48.33 -18.71 -15.73
C HIS A 65 -47.08 -19.61 -15.76
N THR A 66 -45.87 -19.03 -15.66
CA THR A 66 -44.71 -19.58 -14.90
C THR A 66 -43.45 -18.74 -15.14
N ALA A 67 -43.27 -17.64 -14.40
CA ALA A 67 -41.96 -17.01 -14.19
C ALA A 67 -42.05 -15.88 -13.14
N VAL A 68 -42.62 -16.19 -11.97
CA VAL A 68 -42.38 -15.39 -10.76
C VAL A 68 -41.96 -16.40 -9.74
N LEU A 69 -40.66 -16.41 -9.40
CA LEU A 69 -40.01 -16.98 -8.22
C LEU A 69 -38.53 -17.23 -8.59
N ILE A 70 -37.63 -16.88 -7.65
CA ILE A 70 -36.16 -17.01 -7.69
C ILE A 70 -35.42 -15.79 -8.28
N THR A 71 -35.40 -14.69 -7.53
CA THR A 71 -34.32 -13.69 -7.61
C THR A 71 -34.15 -12.95 -6.27
N ALA A 72 -34.01 -13.71 -5.18
CA ALA A 72 -33.68 -13.15 -3.87
C ALA A 72 -32.89 -14.20 -3.08
N GLY A 73 -31.59 -13.98 -2.91
CA GLY A 73 -30.75 -14.84 -2.06
C GLY A 73 -29.40 -15.19 -2.67
N LEU A 74 -28.60 -14.19 -3.05
CA LEU A 74 -27.16 -14.37 -3.21
C LEU A 74 -26.42 -13.09 -2.77
N LEU A 75 -26.63 -12.72 -1.51
CA LEU A 75 -25.84 -11.73 -0.79
C LEU A 75 -25.38 -12.42 0.50
N CYS A 76 -24.14 -12.16 0.90
CA CYS A 76 -23.42 -12.68 2.07
C CYS A 76 -22.54 -13.91 1.82
N SER A 77 -21.25 -13.65 1.59
CA SER A 77 -20.12 -14.50 2.06
C SER A 77 -18.74 -13.82 1.93
N THR A 78 -18.59 -12.64 1.31
CA THR A 78 -17.27 -11.99 1.13
C THR A 78 -16.77 -11.15 2.31
N GLY A 79 -17.51 -11.06 3.41
CA GLY A 79 -17.18 -10.14 4.51
C GLY A 79 -16.11 -10.63 5.51
N ALA A 80 -15.96 -11.95 5.69
CA ALA A 80 -15.13 -12.47 6.80
C ALA A 80 -13.63 -12.31 6.55
N VAL A 81 -13.15 -12.51 5.32
CA VAL A 81 -11.71 -12.42 4.97
C VAL A 81 -11.27 -10.96 4.80
N ALA A 82 -12.14 -10.11 4.26
CA ALA A 82 -11.84 -8.68 4.11
C ALA A 82 -11.73 -7.95 5.47
N GLN A 83 -12.49 -8.38 6.48
CA GLN A 83 -12.42 -7.80 7.83
C GLN A 83 -11.12 -8.16 8.56
N THR A 84 -10.59 -9.37 8.39
CA THR A 84 -9.33 -9.79 9.02
C THR A 84 -8.14 -9.04 8.43
N ASP A 85 -8.09 -8.85 7.11
CA ASP A 85 -7.00 -8.15 6.44
C ASP A 85 -6.98 -6.66 6.82
N GLN A 86 -8.17 -6.05 6.93
CA GLN A 86 -8.29 -4.65 7.34
C GLN A 86 -7.77 -4.43 8.78
N ALA A 87 -8.12 -5.30 9.73
CA ALA A 87 -7.63 -5.21 11.10
C ALA A 87 -6.10 -5.39 11.19
N ILE A 88 -5.53 -6.30 10.37
CA ILE A 88 -4.08 -6.48 10.26
C ILE A 88 -3.40 -5.22 9.73
N ILE A 89 -3.95 -4.62 8.66
CA ILE A 89 -3.44 -3.39 8.06
C ILE A 89 -3.49 -2.22 9.07
N GLU A 90 -4.61 -2.02 9.76
CA GLU A 90 -4.77 -0.95 10.75
C GLU A 90 -3.79 -1.11 11.91
N LYS A 91 -3.61 -2.35 12.41
CA LYS A 91 -2.62 -2.63 13.44
C LYS A 91 -1.20 -2.36 12.93
N ALA A 92 -0.87 -2.77 11.70
CA ALA A 92 0.43 -2.53 11.09
C ALA A 92 0.80 -1.04 11.01
N LEU A 93 -0.20 -0.17 10.82
CA LEU A 93 -0.04 1.28 10.73
C LEU A 93 0.00 2.00 12.09
N SER A 94 -0.38 1.33 13.18
CA SER A 94 -0.45 1.91 14.52
C SER A 94 0.82 2.59 15.07
N PRO A 95 2.07 2.17 14.77
CA PRO A 95 3.26 2.90 15.25
C PRO A 95 3.53 4.22 14.50
N LEU A 96 2.86 4.50 13.39
CA LEU A 96 3.12 5.71 12.62
C LEU A 96 2.44 6.94 13.23
N PRO A 97 3.05 8.13 13.09
CA PRO A 97 2.36 9.41 13.18
C PRO A 97 1.17 9.50 12.20
N MET A 98 0.16 10.29 12.54
CA MET A 98 -1.12 10.34 11.80
C MET A 98 -0.96 10.71 10.32
N ASP A 99 -0.05 11.66 10.02
CA ASP A 99 0.25 12.15 8.68
C ASP A 99 0.89 11.08 7.76
N LEU A 100 1.50 10.05 8.33
CA LEU A 100 2.13 8.96 7.58
C LEU A 100 1.23 7.73 7.40
N ARG A 101 0.16 7.59 8.19
CA ARG A 101 -0.66 6.36 8.20
C ARG A 101 -1.41 6.11 6.90
N ALA A 102 -2.09 7.14 6.37
CA ALA A 102 -3.02 6.97 5.25
C ALA A 102 -2.35 6.37 4.01
N ASP A 103 -1.16 6.86 3.67
CA ASP A 103 -0.46 6.53 2.44
C ASP A 103 0.74 5.58 2.62
N ALA A 104 0.92 5.01 3.81
CA ALA A 104 1.96 4.00 4.02
C ALA A 104 1.60 2.68 3.34
N THR A 105 2.62 2.01 2.80
CA THR A 105 2.50 0.65 2.25
C THR A 105 2.50 -0.35 3.40
N VAL A 106 1.64 -1.37 3.35
CA VAL A 106 1.71 -2.51 4.30
C VAL A 106 2.09 -3.77 3.52
N TYR A 107 3.07 -4.51 4.03
CA TYR A 107 3.59 -5.70 3.38
C TYR A 107 4.03 -6.75 4.40
N THR A 108 4.08 -8.01 3.97
CA THR A 108 4.65 -9.13 4.71
C THR A 108 5.62 -9.90 3.81
N TYR A 109 6.19 -10.99 4.29
CA TYR A 109 6.92 -11.97 3.48
C TYR A 109 6.22 -13.33 3.53
N ASP A 110 6.37 -14.11 2.46
CA ASP A 110 6.04 -15.54 2.45
C ASP A 110 7.17 -16.39 3.05
N ASP A 111 6.98 -17.71 3.08
CA ASP A 111 7.92 -18.66 3.69
C ASP A 111 9.27 -18.70 2.95
N GLU A 112 9.30 -18.33 1.68
CA GLU A 112 10.53 -18.18 0.88
C GLU A 112 11.18 -16.79 1.00
N GLY A 113 10.61 -15.90 1.82
CA GLY A 113 11.10 -14.54 2.04
C GLY A 113 10.79 -13.57 0.90
N ASN A 114 9.84 -13.88 0.01
CA ASN A 114 9.37 -12.97 -1.02
C ASN A 114 8.32 -12.01 -0.46
N ARG A 115 8.38 -10.77 -0.94
CA ARG A 115 7.52 -9.69 -0.46
C ARG A 115 6.08 -9.85 -0.97
N VAL A 116 5.14 -9.87 -0.04
CA VAL A 116 3.69 -9.87 -0.31
C VAL A 116 3.11 -8.53 0.14
N THR A 117 2.50 -7.78 -0.77
CA THR A 117 1.91 -6.46 -0.45
C THR A 117 0.45 -6.63 -0.02
N LEU A 118 0.11 -6.13 1.18
CA LEU A 118 -1.24 -6.17 1.75
C LEU A 118 -2.01 -4.87 1.47
N LYS A 119 -1.31 -3.74 1.49
CA LYS A 119 -1.85 -2.42 1.15
C LYS A 119 -0.82 -1.67 0.31
N VAL A 120 -1.23 -1.21 -0.86
CA VAL A 120 -0.43 -0.27 -1.66
C VAL A 120 -0.51 1.11 -1.03
N GLY A 121 0.65 1.76 -0.89
CA GLY A 121 0.78 3.14 -0.42
C GLY A 121 1.54 3.99 -1.44
N GLY A 122 1.64 5.29 -1.16
CA GLY A 122 2.29 6.29 -2.01
C GLY A 122 3.32 7.16 -1.30
N ASN A 123 3.46 7.06 0.02
CA ASN A 123 4.42 7.87 0.77
C ASN A 123 5.78 7.14 0.98
N HIS A 124 6.65 7.73 1.78
CA HIS A 124 8.03 7.30 1.98
C HIS A 124 8.21 6.27 3.11
N VAL A 125 7.12 5.70 3.65
CA VAL A 125 7.16 4.74 4.76
C VAL A 125 6.38 3.47 4.42
N GLU A 126 6.88 2.34 4.92
CA GLU A 126 6.23 1.04 4.78
C GLU A 126 6.27 0.26 6.09
N CYS A 127 5.25 -0.57 6.31
CA CYS A 127 4.97 -1.27 7.56
C CYS A 127 4.81 -2.77 7.35
N GLN A 128 5.25 -3.52 8.34
CA GLN A 128 5.01 -4.94 8.50
C GLN A 128 4.00 -5.18 9.63
N PRO A 129 3.08 -6.13 9.47
CA PRO A 129 2.24 -6.62 10.56
C PRO A 129 3.03 -7.06 11.79
N THR A 130 2.32 -7.29 12.89
CA THR A 130 2.92 -7.83 14.10
C THR A 130 3.52 -9.22 13.84
N ASP A 131 4.81 -9.38 14.12
CA ASP A 131 5.51 -10.66 14.08
C ASP A 131 5.16 -11.55 15.29
N GLU A 132 5.59 -12.81 15.27
CA GLU A 132 5.34 -13.77 16.36
C GLU A 132 5.95 -13.35 17.70
N GLU A 133 6.99 -12.50 17.67
CA GLU A 133 7.59 -11.94 18.88
C GLU A 133 6.71 -10.84 19.49
N GLY A 134 5.78 -10.26 18.72
CA GLY A 134 4.89 -9.19 19.14
C GLY A 134 5.28 -7.80 18.61
N PHE A 135 6.22 -7.70 17.67
CA PHE A 135 6.65 -6.43 17.09
C PHE A 135 5.92 -6.09 15.80
N THR A 136 5.33 -4.90 15.78
CA THR A 136 4.93 -4.23 14.55
C THR A 136 6.01 -3.22 14.16
N ARG A 137 6.42 -3.20 12.90
CA ARG A 137 7.58 -2.41 12.44
C ARG A 137 7.24 -1.61 11.21
N CYS A 138 7.59 -0.33 11.21
CA CYS A 138 7.57 0.49 10.02
C CYS A 138 8.92 1.19 9.83
N GLY A 139 9.24 1.56 8.61
CA GLY A 139 10.43 2.36 8.35
C GLY A 139 10.45 2.93 6.94
N ALA A 140 11.46 3.76 6.69
CA ALA A 140 11.66 4.40 5.40
C ALA A 140 11.75 3.37 4.26
N VAL A 141 11.16 3.70 3.11
CA VAL A 141 11.23 2.89 1.88
C VAL A 141 12.68 2.75 1.38
N SER A 142 13.57 3.69 1.68
CA SER A 142 15.00 3.59 1.35
C SER A 142 15.69 2.36 1.96
N GLN A 143 15.14 1.81 3.04
CA GLN A 143 15.66 0.62 3.71
C GLN A 143 15.03 -0.69 3.20
N ARG A 144 14.16 -0.63 2.17
CA ARG A 144 13.43 -1.80 1.62
C ARG A 144 14.37 -2.89 1.14
N ALA A 145 15.31 -2.57 0.25
CA ALA A 145 16.21 -3.56 -0.35
C ALA A 145 16.96 -4.39 0.71
N ARG A 146 17.38 -3.75 1.79
CA ARG A 146 18.01 -4.42 2.93
C ARG A 146 17.04 -5.35 3.67
N ARG A 147 15.80 -4.94 3.92
CA ARG A 147 14.78 -5.78 4.56
C ARG A 147 14.37 -6.95 3.68
N ASP A 148 14.22 -6.74 2.38
CA ASP A 148 13.85 -7.78 1.42
C ASP A 148 14.96 -8.85 1.34
N LEU A 149 16.23 -8.42 1.26
CA LEU A 149 17.36 -9.35 1.30
C LEU A 149 17.43 -10.08 2.65
N GLN A 150 17.22 -9.36 3.76
CA GLN A 150 17.20 -9.97 5.09
C GLN A 150 16.16 -11.10 5.18
N ALA A 151 14.95 -10.86 4.69
CA ALA A 151 13.89 -11.86 4.70
C ALA A 151 14.24 -13.10 3.86
N LYS A 152 14.77 -12.90 2.65
CA LYS A 152 15.25 -13.99 1.80
C LYS A 152 16.34 -14.84 2.45
N LEU A 153 17.32 -14.19 3.08
CA LEU A 153 18.41 -14.89 3.76
C LEU A 153 17.90 -15.63 5.00
N SER A 154 16.97 -15.04 5.76
CA SER A 154 16.35 -15.70 6.90
C SER A 154 15.48 -16.90 6.50
N ALA A 155 14.75 -16.83 5.38
CA ALA A 155 14.04 -17.96 4.80
C ALA A 155 14.98 -19.10 4.38
N GLN A 156 16.24 -18.79 4.06
CA GLN A 156 17.30 -19.76 3.80
C GLN A 156 17.99 -20.29 5.06
N GLY A 157 17.52 -19.91 6.25
CA GLY A 157 18.01 -20.38 7.54
C GLY A 157 19.13 -19.53 8.16
N LEU A 158 19.51 -18.39 7.56
CA LEU A 158 20.51 -17.51 8.16
C LEU A 158 19.91 -16.69 9.31
N GLY A 159 20.61 -16.66 10.44
CA GLY A 159 20.21 -15.90 11.61
C GLY A 159 21.39 -15.21 12.30
N GLY A 160 21.08 -14.42 13.33
CA GLY A 160 22.09 -13.84 14.22
C GLY A 160 23.23 -13.11 13.49
N GLU A 161 24.46 -13.39 13.90
CA GLU A 161 25.68 -12.76 13.37
C GLU A 161 25.93 -13.10 11.89
N GLU A 162 25.63 -14.32 11.46
CA GLU A 162 25.83 -14.74 10.07
C GLU A 162 24.98 -13.90 9.11
N LEU A 163 23.72 -13.69 9.46
CA LEU A 163 22.82 -12.82 8.71
C LEU A 163 23.35 -11.37 8.67
N GLN A 164 23.86 -10.85 9.78
CA GLN A 164 24.43 -9.49 9.81
C GLN A 164 25.67 -9.37 8.91
N MET A 165 26.56 -10.36 8.93
CA MET A 165 27.72 -10.40 8.05
C MET A 165 27.33 -10.53 6.58
N ALA A 166 26.33 -11.36 6.25
CA ALA A 166 25.83 -11.49 4.89
C ALA A 166 25.26 -10.17 4.36
N LEU A 167 24.48 -9.46 5.18
CA LEU A 167 23.97 -8.13 4.84
C LEU A 167 25.08 -7.07 4.75
N GLN A 168 26.16 -7.18 5.52
CA GLN A 168 27.30 -6.28 5.39
C GLN A 168 28.04 -6.55 4.08
N ARG A 169 28.30 -7.81 3.73
CA ARG A 169 28.93 -8.18 2.45
C ARG A 169 28.13 -7.70 1.25
N ALA A 170 26.79 -7.82 1.30
CA ALA A 170 25.91 -7.32 0.25
C ALA A 170 25.97 -5.79 0.12
N GLU A 171 26.10 -5.06 1.24
CA GLU A 171 26.31 -3.61 1.21
C GLU A 171 27.69 -3.24 0.64
N ASP A 172 28.75 -3.93 1.08
CA ASP A 172 30.13 -3.70 0.62
C ASP A 172 30.30 -4.02 -0.88
N ALA A 173 29.57 -5.02 -1.37
CA ALA A 173 29.52 -5.39 -2.79
C ALA A 173 28.62 -4.47 -3.64
N GLY A 174 27.80 -3.62 -3.01
CA GLY A 174 26.86 -2.73 -3.69
C GLY A 174 25.54 -3.41 -4.13
N ASP A 175 25.28 -4.64 -3.70
CA ASP A 175 24.03 -5.37 -4.01
C ASP A 175 22.82 -4.74 -3.29
N ILE A 176 23.06 -4.09 -2.15
CA ILE A 176 22.07 -3.26 -1.45
C ILE A 176 22.65 -1.88 -1.13
N PRO A 177 21.82 -0.83 -1.08
CA PRO A 177 22.28 0.50 -0.69
C PRO A 177 22.82 0.53 0.74
N THR A 178 23.79 1.42 0.97
CA THR A 178 24.26 1.74 2.32
C THR A 178 23.12 2.24 3.18
N ARG A 179 23.13 1.89 4.47
CA ARG A 179 22.13 2.43 5.40
C ARG A 179 22.12 3.95 5.40
N GLN A 180 20.94 4.53 5.23
CA GLN A 180 20.77 5.96 5.16
C GLN A 180 20.90 6.58 6.55
N PHE A 181 21.81 7.54 6.69
CA PHE A 181 21.92 8.35 7.90
C PHE A 181 20.64 9.14 8.14
N GLY A 182 20.14 9.12 9.37
CA GLY A 182 18.90 9.77 9.75
C GLY A 182 17.62 9.00 9.37
N ALA A 183 17.73 7.79 8.80
CA ALA A 183 16.55 7.00 8.46
C ALA A 183 15.75 6.63 9.72
N LEU A 184 14.47 7.00 9.74
CA LEU A 184 13.58 6.75 10.86
C LEU A 184 12.86 5.40 10.70
N SER A 185 12.76 4.68 11.81
CA SER A 185 11.95 3.47 11.96
C SER A 185 11.02 3.64 13.15
N TYR A 186 9.81 3.13 13.02
CA TYR A 186 8.76 3.17 14.04
C TYR A 186 8.45 1.75 14.47
N ARG A 187 8.31 1.53 15.77
CA ARG A 187 8.05 0.19 16.30
C ARG A 187 6.98 0.25 17.37
N ARG A 188 6.09 -0.75 17.34
CA ARG A 188 5.13 -1.04 18.40
C ARG A 188 5.36 -2.45 18.94
N PHE A 189 5.27 -2.63 20.26
CA PHE A 189 5.13 -3.93 20.91
C PHE A 189 3.74 -4.07 21.52
N ASP A 190 3.20 -5.28 21.53
CA ASP A 190 1.82 -5.51 21.98
C ASP A 190 1.66 -5.41 23.50
N THR A 191 2.68 -5.81 24.27
CA THR A 191 2.61 -5.91 25.74
C THR A 191 3.48 -4.86 26.44
N ALA A 192 3.12 -4.52 27.68
CA ALA A 192 3.78 -3.47 28.47
C ALA A 192 5.06 -3.92 29.20
N ASP A 193 5.42 -5.21 29.15
CA ASP A 193 6.68 -5.74 29.70
C ASP A 193 7.91 -5.35 28.86
N ARG A 194 7.67 -4.76 27.68
CA ARG A 194 8.68 -4.13 26.83
C ARG A 194 8.23 -2.73 26.43
N ILE A 195 9.18 -1.96 25.93
CA ILE A 195 8.90 -0.63 25.38
C ILE A 195 7.94 -0.78 24.20
N GLN A 196 6.67 -0.43 24.40
CA GLN A 196 5.63 -0.53 23.38
C GLN A 196 5.93 0.40 22.21
N TYR A 197 5.94 1.72 22.38
CA TYR A 197 6.34 2.63 21.30
C TYR A 197 7.79 3.05 21.37
N LEU A 198 8.48 2.88 20.24
CA LEU A 198 9.86 3.28 20.08
C LEU A 198 10.10 3.78 18.66
N PHE A 199 10.67 4.98 18.54
CA PHE A 199 11.26 5.43 17.29
C PHE A 199 12.76 5.16 17.31
N VAL A 200 13.31 4.80 16.16
CA VAL A 200 14.72 4.48 15.99
C VAL A 200 15.27 5.26 14.81
N VAL A 201 16.32 6.05 15.05
CA VAL A 201 17.03 6.77 13.99
C VAL A 201 18.31 6.01 13.67
N SER A 202 18.50 5.60 12.42
CA SER A 202 19.75 4.99 11.98
C SER A 202 20.85 6.03 11.86
N LEU A 203 21.98 5.79 12.51
CA LEU A 203 23.12 6.72 12.56
C LEU A 203 24.42 5.96 12.28
N PRO A 204 24.53 5.30 11.12
CA PRO A 204 25.64 4.39 10.84
C PRO A 204 27.00 5.09 11.01
N ASN A 205 27.90 4.42 11.73
CA ASN A 205 29.28 4.85 12.02
C ASN A 205 29.41 6.13 12.87
N ALA A 206 28.31 6.75 13.31
CA ALA A 206 28.38 7.88 14.22
C ALA A 206 28.68 7.41 15.65
N THR A 207 29.35 8.26 16.43
CA THR A 207 29.54 8.05 17.87
C THR A 207 28.64 8.95 18.70
N ALA A 208 28.39 8.53 19.93
CA ALA A 208 27.59 9.27 20.90
C ALA A 208 28.24 10.63 21.22
N GLU A 209 29.56 10.67 21.31
CA GLU A 209 30.33 11.89 21.57
C GLU A 209 30.20 12.88 20.42
N GLN A 210 30.28 12.41 19.17
CA GLN A 210 30.13 13.25 17.97
C GLN A 210 28.77 13.95 17.91
N LEU A 211 27.72 13.27 18.38
CA LEU A 211 26.34 13.74 18.30
C LEU A 211 25.78 14.27 19.63
N GLY A 212 26.58 14.31 20.70
CA GLY A 212 26.15 14.75 22.03
C GLY A 212 25.06 13.87 22.65
N MET A 213 25.06 12.56 22.36
CA MET A 213 24.03 11.62 22.80
C MET A 213 24.43 10.87 24.08
N PRO A 214 23.49 10.58 24.99
CA PRO A 214 23.76 9.69 26.12
C PRO A 214 23.81 8.23 25.65
N THR A 215 24.65 7.40 26.27
CA THR A 215 24.77 5.96 25.98
C THR A 215 24.13 5.07 27.06
N GLY A 216 23.79 5.64 28.22
CA GLY A 216 23.15 4.92 29.30
C GLY A 216 21.78 4.40 28.89
N SER A 217 21.58 3.09 29.01
CA SER A 217 20.30 2.45 28.69
C SER A 217 19.15 3.14 29.42
N GLN A 218 18.12 3.54 28.68
CA GLN A 218 16.89 4.12 29.25
C GLN A 218 15.76 3.10 29.28
N ARG A 219 16.06 1.79 29.22
CA ARG A 219 15.03 0.75 29.17
C ARG A 219 14.03 0.87 30.32
N ASP A 220 14.51 0.85 31.55
CA ASP A 220 13.61 0.79 32.71
C ASP A 220 12.87 2.12 32.90
N ASN A 221 13.52 3.26 32.63
CA ASN A 221 12.85 4.56 32.57
C ASN A 221 11.77 4.59 31.48
N SER A 222 12.02 3.99 30.31
CA SER A 222 11.03 3.90 29.22
C SER A 222 9.87 2.97 29.57
N LEU A 223 10.10 1.94 30.39
CA LEU A 223 9.05 1.08 30.94
C LEU A 223 8.23 1.79 32.04
N ALA A 224 8.74 2.86 32.62
CA ALA A 224 8.03 3.71 33.57
C ALA A 224 7.51 5.02 32.93
N GLY A 225 7.43 5.07 31.59
CA GLY A 225 6.92 6.22 30.85
C GLY A 225 7.77 7.49 30.94
N GLN A 226 9.03 7.36 31.36
CA GLN A 226 9.97 8.44 31.66
C GLN A 226 11.29 8.32 30.89
N GLY A 227 11.31 7.51 29.82
CA GLY A 227 12.52 7.27 29.04
C GLY A 227 12.98 8.51 28.29
N THR A 228 14.29 8.75 28.22
CA THR A 228 14.88 9.75 27.33
C THR A 228 15.51 9.08 26.11
N PRO A 229 15.85 9.82 25.03
CA PRO A 229 16.61 9.23 23.95
C PRO A 229 17.98 8.69 24.41
N TRP A 230 18.45 7.58 23.83
CA TRP A 230 19.79 7.05 24.08
C TRP A 230 20.39 6.38 22.85
N MET A 231 21.71 6.46 22.72
CA MET A 231 22.44 5.85 21.63
C MET A 231 22.76 4.39 21.94
N MET A 232 22.62 3.55 20.92
CA MET A 232 23.06 2.16 20.92
C MET A 232 24.10 1.93 19.84
N ARG A 233 25.05 1.03 20.15
CA ARG A 233 26.11 0.57 19.24
C ARG A 233 26.95 1.71 18.64
N SER A 234 27.29 2.70 19.48
CA SER A 234 28.14 3.86 19.14
C SER A 234 29.38 3.45 18.35
N GLY A 235 29.68 4.15 17.26
CA GLY A 235 30.86 3.94 16.41
C GLY A 235 30.84 2.69 15.53
N THR A 236 29.76 1.91 15.56
CA THR A 236 29.60 0.75 14.67
C THR A 236 28.78 1.13 13.45
N SER A 237 28.83 0.31 12.39
CA SER A 237 27.89 0.46 11.28
C SER A 237 26.47 0.46 11.84
N GLY A 238 26.14 -0.39 12.81
CA GLY A 238 24.80 -0.53 13.40
C GLY A 238 24.39 0.54 14.41
N ALA A 239 25.11 1.66 14.52
CA ALA A 239 24.78 2.76 15.43
C ALA A 239 23.37 3.32 15.17
N HIS A 240 22.61 3.56 16.25
CA HIS A 240 21.26 4.12 16.18
C HIS A 240 20.85 4.84 17.47
N LEU A 241 19.99 5.84 17.34
CA LEU A 241 19.33 6.53 18.45
C LEU A 241 17.98 5.88 18.72
N MET A 242 17.76 5.50 19.98
CA MET A 242 16.49 5.00 20.49
C MET A 242 15.73 6.17 21.08
N ILE A 243 14.47 6.38 20.67
CA ILE A 243 13.59 7.45 21.16
C ILE A 243 12.31 6.79 21.69
N PRO A 244 12.19 6.59 23.02
CA PRO A 244 10.96 6.09 23.62
C PRO A 244 9.87 7.16 23.53
N VAL A 245 8.62 6.73 23.35
CA VAL A 245 7.47 7.65 23.34
C VAL A 245 6.80 7.61 24.70
N ASN A 246 6.77 8.75 25.39
CA ASN A 246 6.20 8.92 26.72
C ASN A 246 4.82 9.62 26.66
N GLY A 247 4.03 9.52 27.74
CA GLY A 247 2.77 10.26 27.90
C GLY A 247 1.60 9.85 27.00
N THR A 248 1.63 8.65 26.43
CA THR A 248 0.53 8.06 25.64
C THR A 248 -0.09 6.87 26.37
N GLU A 249 -1.24 6.38 25.90
CA GLU A 249 -1.86 5.14 26.45
C GLU A 249 -0.95 3.90 26.33
N TYR A 250 0.03 3.95 25.44
CA TYR A 250 1.04 2.91 25.19
C TYR A 250 2.43 3.32 25.69
N SER A 251 2.51 4.42 26.43
CA SER A 251 3.71 4.76 27.19
C SER A 251 3.57 4.01 28.50
N ASN A 252 4.23 2.85 28.57
CA ASN A 252 4.26 1.94 29.72
C ASN A 252 4.13 2.74 31.04
N GLN A 253 3.05 2.49 31.79
CA GLN A 253 2.71 3.21 33.02
C GLN A 253 3.31 2.54 34.25
#